data_AF-A0A4U2APQ1-F1
#
_entry.id   AF-A0A4U2APQ1-F1
#
_cell.length_a   1.000
_cell.length_b   1.000
_cell.length_c   1.000
_cell.angle_alpha   90.00
_cell.angle_beta   90.00
_cell.angle_gamma   90.00
#
_symmetry.space_group_name_H-M   'P 1'
#
loop_
_entity.id
_entity.type
_entity.pdbx_description
1 polymer ?
#
loop_
_entity_poly.entity_id
_entity_poly.type
_entity_poly.pdbx_seq_one_letter_code
_entity_poly.pdbx_strand_id
1 'polypeptide(L)'
;MLLANKSYTPEVVEISRKVSINVEARFNRWLISPEYKLAQSTVDTLLSLENRYCDSVIFDESDRISHNQRILLRCEQDRVNAHREKVDAKQQTLRYVIDDVSNAASALMLEKLQGTLISSLFSDLPDYNQFASVAYSPSLNFSKLHEISAKSRPLSSSLIEFVSNQEFADKYGKKSKVILDPKVAARQIGIENCRLLFPLLMSQQLIKWNDGNIKHITPKVWQHLVVTSNATRIRLQETSVKDPNVGILLGVLRVLPLFLICNHFSSTFEDALVKTMLGYREASDKHDEYYACTEVMPNTQFLESMVEQLELKLLKNLVEFIDWSPGNQFIKRALLEEVNDIPVLERTVYGAALAQGRKYSVFEALDNSELFNVKHRPYWFSTVQMSIATIEQMQDKGLGKLTVNM
;
A
#
# COMPACT_ATOMS: atom_id res chain seq x y z
N MET A 1 27.82 0.93 6.48
CA MET A 1 27.56 1.64 7.76
C MET A 1 26.10 2.07 7.74
N LEU A 2 25.30 1.70 8.74
CA LEU A 2 23.84 1.89 8.68
C LEU A 2 23.41 3.35 8.85
N LEU A 3 23.89 4.01 9.90
CA LEU A 3 23.55 5.38 10.27
C LEU A 3 24.75 6.29 10.01
N ALA A 4 24.52 7.48 9.44
CA ALA A 4 25.56 8.48 9.20
C ALA A 4 26.09 9.14 10.49
N ASN A 5 25.37 9.01 11.62
CA ASN A 5 25.72 9.58 12.93
C ASN A 5 26.08 11.08 12.89
N LYS A 6 25.34 11.85 12.08
CA LYS A 6 25.53 13.29 11.96
C LYS A 6 24.71 14.02 13.02
N SER A 7 25.35 14.96 13.71
CA SER A 7 24.67 15.92 14.58
C SER A 7 24.10 17.07 13.72
N TYR A 8 22.78 17.18 13.68
CA TYR A 8 22.09 18.28 12.99
C TYR A 8 21.76 19.39 13.98
N THR A 9 21.79 20.64 13.52
CA THR A 9 21.38 21.78 14.36
C THR A 9 19.86 21.74 14.59
N PRO A 10 19.34 22.37 15.67
CA PRO A 10 17.90 22.40 15.96
C PRO A 10 17.06 22.95 14.81
N GLU A 11 17.58 23.93 14.06
CA GLU A 11 16.91 24.51 12.91
C GLU A 11 16.74 23.48 11.79
N VAL A 12 17.79 22.68 11.53
CA VAL A 12 17.74 21.62 10.52
C VAL A 12 16.76 20.53 10.94
N VAL A 13 16.68 20.19 12.23
CA VAL A 13 15.71 19.21 12.75
C VAL A 13 14.28 19.69 12.52
N GLU A 14 13.98 20.96 12.83
CA GLU A 14 12.64 21.50 12.65
C GLU A 14 12.24 21.62 11.18
N ILE A 15 13.17 22.03 10.29
CA ILE A 15 12.93 22.02 8.84
C ILE A 15 12.67 20.59 8.35
N SER A 16 13.47 19.62 8.81
CA SER A 16 13.33 18.20 8.44
C SER A 16 11.99 17.62 8.88
N ARG A 17 11.47 18.04 10.04
CA ARG A 17 10.14 17.68 10.53
C ARG A 17 9.03 18.24 9.63
N LYS A 18 9.09 19.54 9.27
CA LYS A 18 8.12 20.17 8.37
C LYS A 18 8.13 19.55 6.97
N VAL A 19 9.33 19.31 6.44
CA VAL A 19 9.53 18.61 5.16
C VAL A 19 8.92 17.21 5.24
N SER A 20 9.13 16.50 6.35
CA SER A 20 8.58 15.16 6.51
C SER A 20 7.06 15.15 6.44
N ILE A 21 6.38 16.03 7.19
CA ILE A 21 4.92 16.14 7.15
C ILE A 21 4.42 16.44 5.73
N ASN A 22 5.07 17.35 5.00
CA ASN A 22 4.67 17.70 3.63
C ASN A 22 4.84 16.51 2.65
N VAL A 23 5.96 15.81 2.74
CA VAL A 23 6.27 14.67 1.88
C VAL A 23 5.33 13.50 2.15
N GLU A 24 5.02 13.21 3.43
CA GLU A 24 4.07 12.16 3.81
C GLU A 24 2.66 12.49 3.30
N ALA A 25 2.18 13.73 3.47
CA ALA A 25 0.88 14.16 2.94
C ALA A 25 0.82 14.04 1.41
N ARG A 26 1.91 14.40 0.72
CA ARG A 26 2.02 14.24 -0.75
C ARG A 26 2.03 12.78 -1.17
N PHE A 27 2.70 11.92 -0.40
CA PHE A 27 2.72 10.48 -0.62
C PHE A 27 1.33 9.87 -0.46
N ASN A 28 0.59 10.23 0.60
CA ASN A 28 -0.78 9.77 0.80
C ASN A 28 -1.69 10.17 -0.37
N ARG A 29 -1.57 11.42 -0.84
CA ARG A 29 -2.27 11.87 -2.05
C ARG A 29 -1.86 11.10 -3.29
N TRP A 30 -0.57 10.87 -3.49
CA TRP A 30 -0.08 10.07 -4.62
C TRP A 30 -0.64 8.64 -4.60
N LEU A 31 -0.70 8.03 -3.41
CA LEU A 31 -1.19 6.68 -3.20
C LEU A 31 -2.67 6.53 -3.57
N ILE A 32 -3.49 7.51 -3.16
CA ILE A 32 -4.95 7.45 -3.28
C ILE A 32 -5.44 8.03 -4.62
N SER A 33 -4.80 9.07 -5.15
CA SER A 33 -5.32 9.77 -6.33
C SER A 33 -5.21 8.91 -7.59
N PRO A 34 -6.28 8.82 -8.42
CA PRO A 34 -6.25 8.14 -9.71
C PRO A 34 -5.41 8.89 -10.77
N GLU A 35 -5.10 10.18 -10.54
CA GLU A 35 -4.36 11.02 -11.48
C GLU A 35 -2.92 10.54 -11.67
N TYR A 36 -2.29 10.07 -10.59
CA TYR A 36 -0.91 9.59 -10.62
C TYR A 36 -0.88 8.12 -11.00
N LYS A 37 -0.07 7.76 -11.99
CA LYS A 37 0.11 6.39 -12.45
C LYS A 37 1.39 5.80 -11.89
N LEU A 38 1.38 4.51 -11.63
CA LEU A 38 2.57 3.77 -11.21
C LEU A 38 3.52 3.63 -12.40
N ALA A 39 4.81 3.87 -12.16
CA ALA A 39 5.85 3.67 -13.17
C ALA A 39 6.05 2.18 -13.45
N GLN A 40 5.39 1.66 -14.49
CA GLN A 40 5.36 0.22 -14.81
C GLN A 40 6.75 -0.40 -15.04
N SER A 41 7.76 0.39 -15.42
CA SER A 41 9.14 -0.07 -15.59
C SER A 41 9.78 -0.56 -14.28
N THR A 42 9.30 -0.12 -13.12
CA THR A 42 9.84 -0.45 -11.80
C THR A 42 9.06 -1.56 -11.09
N VAL A 43 7.93 -2.00 -11.63
CA VAL A 43 7.06 -3.02 -11.06
C VAL A 43 7.55 -4.42 -11.43
N ASP A 44 7.46 -5.37 -10.50
CA ASP A 44 7.63 -6.79 -10.81
C ASP A 44 6.31 -7.41 -11.27
N THR A 45 6.22 -7.75 -12.56
CA THR A 45 5.04 -8.37 -13.18
C THR A 45 4.75 -9.78 -12.67
N LEU A 46 5.72 -10.45 -12.03
CA LEU A 46 5.51 -11.79 -11.44
C LEU A 46 4.87 -11.72 -10.05
N LEU A 47 5.14 -10.65 -9.30
CA LEU A 47 4.57 -10.44 -7.97
C LEU A 47 3.31 -9.60 -7.99
N SER A 48 3.23 -8.62 -8.90
CA SER A 48 2.04 -7.81 -9.06
C SER A 48 0.97 -8.61 -9.80
N LEU A 49 -0.23 -8.71 -9.24
CA LEU A 49 -1.38 -9.27 -9.96
C LEU A 49 -2.15 -8.19 -10.75
N GLU A 50 -1.58 -6.97 -10.86
CA GLU A 50 -2.15 -5.86 -11.63
C GLU A 50 -2.48 -6.31 -13.06
N ASN A 51 -1.57 -6.97 -13.76
CA ASN A 51 -1.81 -7.43 -15.14
C ASN A 51 -2.96 -8.47 -15.26
N ARG A 52 -3.33 -9.14 -14.17
CA ARG A 52 -4.38 -10.17 -14.15
C ARG A 52 -5.76 -9.60 -13.82
N TYR A 53 -5.83 -8.52 -13.04
CA TYR A 53 -7.07 -8.03 -12.44
C TYR A 53 -7.35 -6.55 -12.69
N CYS A 54 -6.36 -5.78 -13.12
CA CYS A 54 -6.50 -4.37 -13.44
C CYS A 54 -6.43 -4.22 -14.96
N ASP A 55 -7.56 -3.88 -15.58
CA ASP A 55 -7.60 -3.60 -17.02
C ASP A 55 -6.62 -2.48 -17.37
N SER A 56 -5.90 -2.64 -18.49
CA SER A 56 -5.26 -1.53 -19.19
C SER A 56 -6.35 -0.55 -19.64
N VAL A 57 -6.56 0.51 -18.87
CA VAL A 57 -7.60 1.51 -19.13
C VAL A 57 -7.31 2.26 -20.43
N ILE A 58 -8.16 2.01 -21.42
CA ILE A 58 -8.75 2.91 -22.43
C ILE A 58 -7.93 4.17 -22.75
N PHE A 59 -7.45 4.26 -23.99
CA PHE A 59 -6.50 5.27 -24.47
C PHE A 59 -7.12 6.58 -25.00
N ASP A 60 -8.44 6.74 -25.06
CA ASP A 60 -8.98 7.98 -25.59
C ASP A 60 -10.40 8.28 -25.11
N GLU A 61 -10.54 9.45 -24.50
CA GLU A 61 -11.79 10.03 -23.98
C GLU A 61 -12.27 11.18 -24.89
N SER A 62 -11.69 11.29 -26.10
CA SER A 62 -11.88 12.40 -27.04
C SER A 62 -13.14 12.34 -27.90
N ASP A 63 -13.97 11.29 -27.80
CA ASP A 63 -15.20 11.15 -28.59
C ASP A 63 -16.45 11.80 -27.97
N ARG A 64 -16.28 12.75 -27.05
CA ARG A 64 -17.41 13.40 -26.36
C ARG A 64 -17.51 14.91 -26.53
N ILE A 65 -17.29 15.45 -27.74
CA ILE A 65 -17.79 16.80 -28.08
C ILE A 65 -18.25 16.84 -29.54
N SER A 66 -19.57 16.76 -29.78
CA SER A 66 -20.14 17.15 -31.08
C SER A 66 -20.26 18.66 -31.16
N HIS A 67 -19.56 19.27 -32.10
CA HIS A 67 -19.60 20.70 -32.40
C HIS A 67 -20.76 20.99 -33.37
N ASN A 68 -21.77 21.74 -32.93
CA ASN A 68 -22.70 22.51 -33.78
C ASN A 68 -23.54 23.44 -32.90
N GLN A 69 -23.10 24.70 -32.71
CA GLN A 69 -23.92 25.73 -32.06
C GLN A 69 -24.65 26.56 -33.11
N ARG A 70 -25.98 26.41 -33.16
CA ARG A 70 -26.89 27.34 -33.84
C ARG A 70 -27.11 28.55 -32.95
N ILE A 71 -27.16 29.75 -33.52
CA ILE A 71 -27.50 30.98 -32.78
C ILE A 71 -28.97 30.86 -32.35
N LEU A 72 -29.18 30.76 -31.03
CA LEU A 72 -30.49 30.63 -30.40
C LEU A 72 -31.18 31.99 -30.34
N LEU A 73 -32.49 32.01 -30.58
CA LEU A 73 -33.33 33.20 -30.36
C LEU A 73 -33.44 33.51 -28.86
N ARG A 74 -33.70 34.77 -28.47
CA ARG A 74 -33.76 35.20 -27.04
C ARG A 74 -34.63 34.28 -26.15
N CYS A 75 -35.79 33.84 -26.63
CA CYS A 75 -36.67 32.94 -25.89
C CYS A 75 -36.07 31.53 -25.66
N GLU A 76 -35.20 31.08 -26.57
CA GLU A 76 -34.47 29.81 -26.39
C GLU A 76 -33.25 29.99 -25.49
N GLN A 77 -32.60 31.16 -25.51
CA GLN A 77 -31.54 31.52 -24.55
C GLN A 77 -32.06 31.54 -23.12
N ASP A 78 -33.24 32.11 -22.86
CA ASP A 78 -33.85 32.10 -21.52
C ASP A 78 -34.19 30.67 -21.06
N ARG A 79 -34.70 29.83 -21.96
CA ARG A 79 -34.98 28.41 -21.67
C ARG A 79 -33.69 27.61 -21.41
N VAL A 80 -32.61 27.91 -22.14
CA VAL A 80 -31.29 27.28 -21.94
C VAL A 80 -30.65 27.76 -20.64
N ASN A 81 -30.79 29.02 -20.26
CA ASN A 81 -30.29 29.54 -19.00
C ASN A 81 -31.06 28.94 -17.82
N ALA A 82 -32.39 28.87 -17.87
CA ALA A 82 -33.19 28.20 -16.84
C ALA A 82 -32.88 26.68 -16.74
N HIS A 83 -32.52 26.04 -17.86
CA HIS A 83 -32.05 24.65 -17.83
C HIS A 83 -30.65 24.53 -17.22
N ARG A 84 -29.74 25.45 -17.52
CA ARG A 84 -28.40 25.52 -16.91
C ARG A 84 -28.48 25.73 -15.40
N GLU A 85 -29.30 26.67 -14.94
CA GLU A 85 -29.50 26.90 -13.50
C GLU A 85 -30.01 25.65 -12.76
N LYS A 86 -30.92 24.88 -13.37
CA LYS A 86 -31.39 23.60 -12.81
C LYS A 86 -30.28 22.53 -12.79
N VAL A 87 -29.44 22.48 -13.83
CA VAL A 87 -28.30 21.56 -13.88
C VAL A 87 -27.26 21.95 -12.83
N ASP A 88 -26.97 23.25 -12.68
CA ASP A 88 -26.01 23.77 -11.69
C ASP A 88 -26.51 23.51 -10.27
N ALA A 89 -27.81 23.74 -9.99
CA ALA A 89 -28.43 23.41 -8.71
C ALA A 89 -28.34 21.90 -8.41
N LYS A 90 -28.67 21.04 -9.39
CA LYS A 90 -28.53 19.57 -9.23
C LYS A 90 -27.10 19.16 -8.96
N GLN A 91 -26.12 19.76 -9.64
CA GLN A 91 -24.70 19.50 -9.40
C GLN A 91 -24.26 19.97 -8.02
N GLN A 92 -24.78 21.10 -7.54
CA GLN A 92 -24.49 21.60 -6.21
C GLN A 92 -25.07 20.67 -5.13
N THR A 93 -26.30 20.19 -5.30
CA THR A 93 -26.90 19.18 -4.42
C THR A 93 -26.08 17.89 -4.43
N LEU A 94 -25.67 17.41 -5.61
CA LEU A 94 -24.86 16.20 -5.72
C LEU A 94 -23.51 16.36 -5.00
N ARG A 95 -22.82 17.50 -5.12
CA ARG A 95 -21.58 17.78 -4.39
C ARG A 95 -21.79 17.75 -2.88
N TYR A 96 -22.85 18.41 -2.40
CA TYR A 96 -23.20 18.41 -0.98
C TYR A 96 -23.45 16.97 -0.46
N VAL A 97 -24.19 16.16 -1.20
CA VAL A 97 -24.45 14.76 -0.85
C VAL A 97 -23.15 13.93 -0.85
N ILE A 98 -22.26 14.12 -1.83
CA ILE A 98 -20.96 13.44 -1.87
C ILE A 98 -20.14 13.77 -0.62
N ASP A 99 -20.13 15.03 -0.19
CA ASP A 99 -19.42 15.46 1.02
C ASP A 99 -20.03 14.82 2.28
N ASP A 100 -21.36 14.82 2.41
CA ASP A 100 -22.06 14.17 3.53
C ASP A 100 -21.78 12.65 3.60
N VAL A 101 -21.85 11.96 2.46
CA VAL A 101 -21.50 10.53 2.36
C VAL A 101 -20.04 10.29 2.70
N SER A 102 -19.12 11.13 2.22
CA SER A 102 -17.67 10.99 2.49
C SER A 102 -17.35 11.22 3.98
N ASN A 103 -18.03 12.17 4.63
CA ASN A 103 -17.92 12.40 6.07
C ASN A 103 -18.47 11.22 6.87
N ALA A 104 -19.64 10.69 6.49
CA ALA A 104 -20.21 9.50 7.11
C ALA A 104 -19.31 8.26 6.93
N ALA A 105 -18.75 8.07 5.74
CA ALA A 105 -17.82 6.98 5.43
C ALA A 105 -16.54 7.08 6.26
N SER A 106 -15.98 8.29 6.41
CA SER A 106 -14.81 8.54 7.24
C SER A 106 -15.07 8.15 8.71
N ALA A 107 -16.21 8.58 9.26
CA ALA A 107 -16.57 8.26 10.64
C ALA A 107 -16.78 6.76 10.86
N LEU A 108 -17.53 6.10 9.95
CA LEU A 108 -17.76 4.66 10.01
C LEU A 108 -16.47 3.86 9.85
N MET A 109 -15.57 4.31 8.98
CA MET A 109 -14.29 3.63 8.76
C MET A 109 -13.37 3.72 9.98
N LEU A 110 -13.30 4.89 10.62
CA LEU A 110 -12.58 5.08 11.87
C LEU A 110 -13.14 4.16 12.96
N GLU A 111 -14.47 4.15 13.14
CA GLU A 111 -15.15 3.31 14.13
C GLU A 111 -14.87 1.82 13.88
N LYS A 112 -15.07 1.36 12.64
CA LYS A 112 -14.89 -0.04 12.24
C LYS A 112 -13.44 -0.50 12.41
N LEU A 113 -12.48 0.26 11.91
CA LEU A 113 -11.07 -0.16 11.91
C LEU A 113 -10.40 0.00 13.28
N GLN A 114 -10.86 0.91 14.14
CA GLN A 114 -10.33 1.05 15.51
C GLN A 114 -11.03 0.13 16.52
N GLY A 115 -12.34 -0.09 16.36
CA GLY A 115 -13.16 -0.87 17.29
C GLY A 115 -13.13 -2.38 17.05
N THR A 116 -12.73 -2.83 15.87
CA THR A 116 -12.73 -4.25 15.49
C THR A 116 -11.38 -4.91 15.74
N LEU A 117 -11.40 -6.15 16.24
CA LEU A 117 -10.20 -6.97 16.40
C LEU A 117 -9.55 -7.30 15.05
N ILE A 118 -8.22 -7.34 15.01
CA ILE A 118 -7.43 -7.66 13.81
C ILE A 118 -7.84 -8.99 13.17
N SER A 119 -8.16 -10.00 13.99
CA SER A 119 -8.63 -11.31 13.53
C SER A 119 -9.93 -11.27 12.74
N SER A 120 -10.76 -10.24 12.92
CA SER A 120 -12.01 -10.05 12.17
C SER A 120 -11.82 -9.12 10.98
N LEU A 121 -10.77 -8.30 10.97
CA LEU A 121 -10.45 -7.39 9.86
C LEU A 121 -9.74 -8.09 8.71
N PHE A 122 -8.96 -9.14 9.00
CA PHE A 122 -8.40 -10.06 8.01
C PHE A 122 -9.20 -11.37 8.00
N SER A 123 -9.62 -11.82 6.82
CA SER A 123 -10.36 -13.09 6.70
C SER A 123 -9.50 -14.32 7.01
N ASP A 124 -8.21 -14.28 6.66
CA ASP A 124 -7.22 -15.33 6.94
C ASP A 124 -5.83 -14.70 7.06
N LEU A 125 -5.41 -14.32 8.27
CA LEU A 125 -4.09 -13.72 8.50
C LEU A 125 -3.03 -14.84 8.58
N PRO A 126 -1.99 -14.82 7.73
CA PRO A 126 -0.91 -15.80 7.80
C PRO A 126 -0.15 -15.72 9.13
N ASP A 127 0.31 -16.86 9.63
CA ASP A 127 1.12 -16.93 10.85
C ASP A 127 2.58 -16.47 10.57
N TYR A 128 2.77 -15.15 10.62
CA TYR A 128 4.08 -14.52 10.41
C TYR A 128 5.08 -14.86 11.52
N ASN A 129 4.64 -15.18 12.74
CA ASN A 129 5.55 -15.57 13.82
C ASN A 129 6.08 -16.99 13.63
N GLN A 130 5.23 -17.95 13.24
CA GLN A 130 5.66 -19.29 12.86
C GLN A 130 6.58 -19.22 11.64
N PHE A 131 6.23 -18.42 10.63
CA PHE A 131 7.10 -18.20 9.48
C PHE A 131 8.47 -17.67 9.91
N ALA A 132 8.54 -16.60 10.70
CA ALA A 132 9.81 -16.03 11.17
C ALA A 132 10.64 -17.05 11.97
N SER A 133 9.99 -17.80 12.86
CA SER A 133 10.64 -18.83 13.69
C SER A 133 11.27 -19.96 12.88
N VAL A 134 10.72 -20.26 11.70
CA VAL A 134 11.25 -21.30 10.81
C VAL A 134 12.23 -20.70 9.81
N ALA A 135 11.81 -19.67 9.08
CA ALA A 135 12.52 -19.11 7.94
C ALA A 135 13.81 -18.40 8.35
N TYR A 136 13.89 -17.81 9.55
CA TYR A 136 15.09 -17.12 10.03
C TYR A 136 15.86 -17.93 11.08
N SER A 137 15.53 -19.21 11.25
CA SER A 137 16.28 -20.13 12.10
C SER A 137 17.52 -20.67 11.39
N PRO A 138 18.65 -20.88 12.11
CA PRO A 138 19.81 -21.60 11.58
C PRO A 138 19.51 -23.04 11.14
N SER A 139 18.39 -23.61 11.58
CA SER A 139 17.98 -24.99 11.30
C SER A 139 16.98 -25.12 10.14
N LEU A 140 16.95 -24.12 9.26
CA LEU A 140 16.07 -24.06 8.10
C LEU A 140 16.32 -25.24 7.15
N ASN A 141 15.25 -25.91 6.74
CA ASN A 141 15.29 -26.94 5.71
C ASN A 141 13.97 -26.96 4.92
N PHE A 142 13.98 -27.62 3.75
CA PHE A 142 12.81 -27.69 2.88
C PHE A 142 11.59 -28.35 3.54
N SER A 143 11.78 -29.30 4.46
CA SER A 143 10.67 -29.96 5.14
C SER A 143 9.90 -28.98 6.02
N LYS A 144 10.60 -28.10 6.75
CA LYS A 144 9.98 -27.07 7.60
C LYS A 144 9.29 -25.97 6.79
N LEU A 145 9.88 -25.52 5.68
CA LEU A 145 9.21 -24.57 4.77
C LEU A 145 7.99 -25.20 4.11
N HIS A 146 8.08 -26.47 3.74
CA HIS A 146 6.97 -27.19 3.18
C HIS A 146 5.81 -27.28 4.17
N GLU A 147 6.08 -27.53 5.45
CA GLU A 147 5.06 -27.55 6.51
C GLU A 147 4.26 -26.23 6.56
N ILE A 148 4.94 -25.08 6.43
CA ILE A 148 4.29 -23.76 6.36
C ILE A 148 3.42 -23.66 5.10
N SER A 149 3.97 -24.00 3.93
CA SER A 149 3.19 -23.95 2.68
C SER A 149 1.99 -24.90 2.71
N ALA A 150 2.13 -26.09 3.29
CA ALA A 150 1.08 -27.10 3.34
C ALA A 150 -0.06 -26.71 4.30
N LYS A 151 0.25 -25.98 5.38
CA LYS A 151 -0.75 -25.43 6.31
C LYS A 151 -1.56 -24.29 5.71
N SER A 152 -0.99 -23.53 4.75
CA SER A 152 -1.64 -22.39 4.10
C SER A 152 -1.96 -22.70 2.63
N ARG A 153 -3.23 -23.07 2.36
CA ARG A 153 -3.72 -23.27 0.98
C ARG A 153 -3.50 -22.03 0.08
N PRO A 154 -3.74 -20.79 0.55
CA PRO A 154 -3.48 -19.59 -0.26
C PRO A 154 -2.01 -19.45 -0.65
N LEU A 155 -1.07 -19.69 0.28
CA LEU A 155 0.37 -19.65 0.00
C LEU A 155 0.78 -20.74 -1.00
N SER A 156 0.31 -21.98 -0.80
CA SER A 156 0.57 -23.08 -1.74
C SER A 156 0.09 -22.78 -3.16
N SER A 157 -1.10 -22.20 -3.29
CA SER A 157 -1.67 -21.84 -4.59
C SER A 157 -0.88 -20.72 -5.26
N SER A 158 -0.57 -19.65 -4.51
CA SER A 158 0.24 -18.53 -5.00
C SER A 158 1.63 -18.98 -5.46
N LEU A 159 2.25 -19.90 -4.70
CA LEU A 159 3.56 -20.45 -5.02
C LEU A 159 3.54 -21.26 -6.32
N ILE A 160 2.51 -22.09 -6.51
CA ILE A 160 2.31 -22.86 -7.74
C ILE A 160 2.11 -21.93 -8.94
N GLU A 161 1.22 -20.94 -8.81
CA GLU A 161 0.95 -19.97 -9.88
C GLU A 161 2.22 -19.18 -10.24
N PHE A 162 2.98 -18.74 -9.23
CA PHE A 162 4.22 -18.00 -9.43
C PHE A 162 5.27 -18.78 -10.22
N VAL A 163 5.51 -20.05 -9.88
CA VAL A 163 6.52 -20.86 -10.58
C VAL A 163 6.04 -21.36 -11.94
N SER A 164 4.73 -21.50 -12.12
CA SER A 164 4.12 -21.92 -13.39
C SER A 164 3.98 -20.76 -14.39
N ASN A 165 4.30 -19.52 -13.99
CA ASN A 165 4.25 -18.35 -14.86
C ASN A 165 5.31 -18.43 -15.97
N GLN A 166 4.91 -18.14 -17.22
CA GLN A 166 5.80 -18.14 -18.37
C GLN A 166 6.92 -17.11 -18.24
N GLU A 167 6.64 -15.91 -17.74
CA GLU A 167 7.65 -14.87 -17.50
C GLU A 167 8.70 -15.34 -16.48
N PHE A 168 8.31 -16.15 -15.49
CA PHE A 168 9.24 -16.73 -14.52
C PHE A 168 10.16 -17.75 -15.22
N ALA A 169 9.58 -18.60 -16.07
CA ALA A 169 10.34 -19.57 -16.84
C ALA A 169 11.38 -18.87 -17.75
N ASP A 170 10.96 -17.82 -18.45
CA ASP A 170 11.79 -17.07 -19.39
C ASP A 170 12.90 -16.27 -18.67
N LYS A 171 12.58 -15.58 -17.57
CA LYS A 171 13.53 -14.76 -16.78
C LYS A 171 14.65 -15.58 -16.17
N TYR A 172 14.40 -16.83 -15.79
CA TYR A 172 15.37 -17.69 -15.11
C TYR A 172 15.84 -18.88 -15.97
N GLY A 173 15.56 -18.86 -17.28
CA GLY A 173 16.01 -19.89 -18.23
C GLY A 173 15.49 -21.30 -17.93
N LYS A 174 14.34 -21.41 -17.25
CA LYS A 174 13.70 -22.68 -16.91
C LYS A 174 12.66 -23.04 -17.95
N LYS A 175 12.44 -24.35 -18.19
CA LYS A 175 11.32 -24.78 -19.03
C LYS A 175 10.01 -24.59 -18.26
N SER A 176 9.05 -23.90 -18.87
CA SER A 176 7.69 -23.82 -18.36
C SER A 176 7.13 -25.24 -18.22
N LYS A 177 6.88 -25.64 -16.98
CA LYS A 177 6.31 -26.93 -16.61
C LYS A 177 5.18 -26.64 -15.64
N VAL A 178 4.04 -27.27 -15.84
CA VAL A 178 2.93 -27.19 -14.90
C VAL A 178 3.34 -27.92 -13.61
N ILE A 179 3.54 -27.17 -12.53
CA ILE A 179 3.88 -27.73 -11.22
C ILE A 179 2.62 -27.74 -10.38
N LEU A 180 2.21 -28.93 -9.92
CA LEU A 180 1.01 -29.09 -9.10
C LEU A 180 1.32 -29.31 -7.61
N ASP A 181 2.59 -29.54 -7.27
CA ASP A 181 3.04 -29.78 -5.90
C ASP A 181 3.81 -28.56 -5.35
N PRO A 182 3.31 -27.90 -4.29
CA PRO A 182 4.00 -26.78 -3.63
C PRO A 182 5.42 -27.12 -3.18
N LYS A 183 5.70 -28.38 -2.83
CA LYS A 183 7.04 -28.86 -2.44
C LYS A 183 8.01 -28.82 -3.61
N VAL A 184 7.55 -29.19 -4.80
CA VAL A 184 8.35 -29.13 -6.03
C VAL A 184 8.57 -27.68 -6.43
N ALA A 185 7.54 -26.83 -6.32
CA ALA A 185 7.64 -25.39 -6.58
C ALA A 185 8.67 -24.72 -5.65
N ALA A 186 8.63 -24.98 -4.34
CA ALA A 186 9.60 -24.45 -3.38
C ALA A 186 11.04 -24.91 -3.68
N ARG A 187 11.23 -26.16 -4.11
CA ARG A 187 12.56 -26.67 -4.52
C ARG A 187 13.07 -25.99 -5.79
N GLN A 188 12.19 -25.71 -6.75
CA GLN A 188 12.56 -25.05 -7.98
C GLN A 188 13.00 -23.60 -7.77
N ILE A 189 12.43 -22.91 -6.79
CA ILE A 189 12.82 -21.56 -6.40
C ILE A 189 14.13 -21.56 -5.58
N GLY A 190 14.30 -22.56 -4.72
CA GLY A 190 15.44 -22.67 -3.81
C GLY A 190 15.12 -22.12 -2.42
N ILE A 191 15.80 -22.67 -1.41
CA ILE A 191 15.46 -22.46 0.00
C ILE A 191 15.62 -21.00 0.43
N GLU A 192 16.70 -20.34 0.02
CA GLU A 192 16.97 -18.93 0.36
C GLU A 192 15.94 -18.00 -0.28
N ASN A 193 15.55 -18.29 -1.51
CA ASN A 193 14.60 -17.50 -2.26
C ASN A 193 13.18 -17.64 -1.70
N CYS A 194 12.82 -18.81 -1.15
CA CYS A 194 11.57 -18.98 -0.41
C CYS A 194 11.49 -18.06 0.82
N ARG A 195 12.61 -17.79 1.51
CA ARG A 195 12.63 -16.88 2.67
C ARG A 195 12.28 -15.44 2.29
N LEU A 196 12.62 -15.06 1.06
CA LEU A 196 12.33 -13.74 0.50
C LEU A 196 10.90 -13.69 -0.06
N LEU A 197 10.48 -14.74 -0.77
CA LEU A 197 9.22 -14.76 -1.50
C LEU A 197 8.01 -15.04 -0.63
N PHE A 198 8.12 -15.93 0.37
CA PHE A 198 6.96 -16.36 1.15
C PHE A 198 6.27 -15.20 1.88
N PRO A 199 6.96 -14.25 2.54
CA PRO A 199 6.28 -13.09 3.13
C PRO A 199 5.48 -12.28 2.11
N LEU A 200 6.01 -12.12 0.89
CA LEU A 200 5.35 -11.41 -0.19
C LEU A 200 4.13 -12.20 -0.67
N LEU A 201 4.27 -13.49 -1.00
CA LEU A 201 3.15 -14.33 -1.44
C LEU A 201 2.06 -14.48 -0.37
N MET A 202 2.44 -14.56 0.91
CA MET A 202 1.51 -14.55 2.04
C MET A 202 0.71 -13.25 2.08
N SER A 203 1.34 -12.11 1.83
CA SER A 203 0.67 -10.81 1.78
C SER A 203 -0.16 -10.58 0.51
N GLN A 204 0.23 -11.17 -0.63
CA GLN A 204 -0.43 -10.99 -1.92
C GLN A 204 -1.91 -11.39 -1.87
N GLN A 205 -2.24 -12.39 -1.06
CA GLN A 205 -3.61 -12.89 -0.86
C GLN A 205 -4.46 -12.02 0.08
N LEU A 206 -3.82 -11.09 0.80
CA LEU A 206 -4.50 -10.23 1.76
C LEU A 206 -5.09 -8.97 1.13
N ILE A 207 -4.67 -8.57 -0.07
CA ILE A 207 -5.18 -7.37 -0.75
C ILE A 207 -6.25 -7.73 -1.79
N LYS A 208 -7.31 -6.92 -1.87
CA LYS A 208 -8.41 -7.12 -2.83
C LYS A 208 -8.06 -6.58 -4.21
N TRP A 209 -7.36 -7.38 -5.00
CA TRP A 209 -6.98 -7.03 -6.38
C TRP A 209 -8.17 -6.76 -7.31
N ASN A 210 -9.31 -7.42 -7.06
CA ASN A 210 -10.47 -7.40 -7.97
C ASN A 210 -11.47 -6.28 -7.64
N ASP A 211 -11.21 -5.48 -6.61
CA ASP A 211 -12.12 -4.41 -6.23
C ASP A 211 -11.94 -3.22 -7.19
N GLY A 212 -12.96 -3.00 -8.03
CA GLY A 212 -12.95 -1.97 -9.07
C GLY A 212 -12.81 -0.54 -8.54
N ASN A 213 -13.20 -0.28 -7.30
CA ASN A 213 -13.15 1.07 -6.73
C ASN A 213 -11.73 1.47 -6.27
N ILE A 214 -10.91 0.48 -5.91
CA ILE A 214 -9.53 0.69 -5.43
C ILE A 214 -8.47 0.20 -6.43
N LYS A 215 -8.86 -0.16 -7.66
CA LYS A 215 -7.96 -0.72 -8.68
C LYS A 215 -6.73 0.15 -9.00
N HIS A 216 -6.82 1.46 -8.83
CA HIS A 216 -5.72 2.42 -9.05
C HIS A 216 -4.82 2.61 -7.82
N ILE A 217 -5.28 2.18 -6.64
CA ILE A 217 -4.59 2.30 -5.35
C ILE A 217 -3.81 1.01 -5.07
N THR A 218 -4.46 -0.15 -5.27
CA THR A 218 -3.91 -1.48 -4.95
C THR A 218 -2.49 -1.71 -5.51
N PRO A 219 -2.19 -1.44 -6.80
CA PRO A 219 -0.83 -1.63 -7.32
C PRO A 219 0.22 -0.72 -6.67
N LYS A 220 -0.16 0.52 -6.31
CA LYS A 220 0.76 1.47 -5.65
C LYS A 220 1.09 1.04 -4.23
N VAL A 221 0.08 0.59 -3.48
CA VAL A 221 0.26 0.05 -2.12
C VAL A 221 1.11 -1.22 -2.16
N TRP A 222 0.86 -2.09 -3.15
CA TRP A 222 1.68 -3.29 -3.37
C TRP A 222 3.14 -2.94 -3.69
N GLN A 223 3.37 -2.00 -4.61
CA GLN A 223 4.72 -1.55 -4.93
C GLN A 223 5.42 -0.96 -3.70
N HIS A 224 4.71 -0.14 -2.92
CA HIS A 224 5.24 0.42 -1.69
C HIS A 224 5.68 -0.66 -0.70
N LEU A 225 4.91 -1.76 -0.60
CA LEU A 225 5.28 -2.94 0.20
C LEU A 225 6.57 -3.59 -0.31
N VAL A 226 6.65 -3.90 -1.60
CA VAL A 226 7.81 -4.58 -2.21
C VAL A 226 9.09 -3.75 -2.02
N VAL A 227 9.03 -2.45 -2.34
CA VAL A 227 10.17 -1.54 -2.22
C VAL A 227 10.60 -1.39 -0.77
N THR A 228 9.66 -1.21 0.17
CA THR A 228 9.98 -1.07 1.60
C THR A 228 10.66 -2.33 2.14
N SER A 229 10.17 -3.51 1.77
CA SER A 229 10.77 -4.79 2.12
C SER A 229 12.18 -4.95 1.58
N ASN A 230 12.38 -4.76 0.27
CA ASN A 230 13.68 -4.90 -0.37
C ASN A 230 14.69 -3.88 0.14
N ALA A 231 14.26 -2.63 0.32
CA ALA A 231 15.08 -1.56 0.87
C ALA A 231 15.55 -1.92 2.29
N THR A 232 14.63 -2.35 3.16
CA THR A 232 14.96 -2.75 4.53
C THR A 232 15.96 -3.91 4.57
N ARG A 233 15.77 -4.94 3.73
CA ARG A 233 16.71 -6.05 3.60
C ARG A 233 18.11 -5.58 3.18
N ILE A 234 18.21 -4.74 2.16
CA ILE A 234 19.50 -4.24 1.66
C ILE A 234 20.21 -3.41 2.72
N ARG A 235 19.47 -2.59 3.47
CA ARG A 235 20.05 -1.85 4.61
C ARG A 235 20.62 -2.80 5.67
N LEU A 236 19.91 -3.88 5.98
CA LEU A 236 20.41 -4.89 6.93
C LEU A 236 21.64 -5.66 6.43
N GLN A 237 21.79 -5.86 5.11
CA GLN A 237 22.97 -6.52 4.54
C GLN A 237 24.27 -5.74 4.80
N GLU A 238 24.19 -4.43 5.04
CA GLU A 238 25.34 -3.58 5.36
C GLU A 238 25.68 -3.54 6.86
N THR A 239 25.11 -4.47 7.64
CA THR A 239 25.27 -4.55 9.08
C THR A 239 25.73 -5.96 9.49
N SER A 240 26.06 -6.13 10.77
CA SER A 240 26.50 -7.42 11.33
C SER A 240 25.35 -8.28 11.86
N VAL A 241 24.10 -8.03 11.42
CA VAL A 241 22.96 -8.86 11.84
C VAL A 241 23.10 -10.28 11.30
N LYS A 242 22.63 -11.26 12.08
CA LYS A 242 22.75 -12.69 11.72
C LYS A 242 22.02 -13.02 10.43
N ASP A 243 20.86 -12.41 10.22
CA ASP A 243 20.01 -12.70 9.07
C ASP A 243 19.36 -11.42 8.52
N PRO A 244 19.93 -10.82 7.46
CA PRO A 244 19.36 -9.65 6.82
C PRO A 244 18.01 -9.90 6.13
N ASN A 245 17.67 -11.15 5.79
CA ASN A 245 16.46 -11.46 5.03
C ASN A 245 15.17 -11.18 5.83
N VAL A 246 15.26 -11.11 7.16
CA VAL A 246 14.17 -10.64 8.04
C VAL A 246 13.66 -9.25 7.68
N GLY A 247 14.48 -8.44 7.00
CA GLY A 247 14.09 -7.13 6.48
C GLY A 247 12.89 -7.18 5.53
N ILE A 248 12.72 -8.28 4.77
CA ILE A 248 11.55 -8.45 3.92
C ILE A 248 10.28 -8.53 4.77
N LEU A 249 10.28 -9.37 5.80
CA LEU A 249 9.14 -9.52 6.69
C LEU A 249 8.83 -8.24 7.46
N LEU A 250 9.86 -7.51 7.92
CA LEU A 250 9.68 -6.21 8.57
C LEU A 250 8.96 -5.22 7.64
N GLY A 251 9.39 -5.11 6.38
CA GLY A 251 8.73 -4.24 5.40
C GLY A 251 7.29 -4.66 5.08
N VAL A 252 7.03 -5.98 4.99
CA VAL A 252 5.68 -6.51 4.76
C VAL A 252 4.76 -6.09 5.90
N LEU A 253 5.11 -6.47 7.14
CA LEU A 253 4.30 -6.18 8.33
C LEU A 253 4.06 -4.68 8.52
N ARG A 254 5.06 -3.86 8.15
CA ARG A 254 4.94 -2.41 8.20
C ARG A 254 3.87 -1.85 7.26
N VAL A 255 3.69 -2.43 6.07
CA VAL A 255 2.78 -1.90 5.04
C VAL A 255 1.40 -2.55 5.07
N LEU A 256 1.24 -3.73 5.67
CA LEU A 256 -0.07 -4.41 5.81
C LEU A 256 -1.23 -3.54 6.35
N PRO A 257 -1.04 -2.59 7.27
CA PRO A 257 -2.11 -1.68 7.69
C PRO A 257 -2.81 -0.95 6.53
N LEU A 258 -2.08 -0.59 5.48
CA LEU A 258 -2.65 0.06 4.30
C LEU A 258 -3.60 -0.87 3.53
N PHE A 259 -3.38 -2.19 3.59
CA PHE A 259 -4.26 -3.17 2.96
C PHE A 259 -5.62 -3.18 3.65
N LEU A 260 -5.64 -3.09 4.99
CA LEU A 260 -6.89 -3.00 5.75
C LEU A 260 -7.70 -1.76 5.36
N ILE A 261 -7.03 -0.61 5.25
CA ILE A 261 -7.66 0.64 4.84
C ILE A 261 -8.27 0.48 3.44
N CYS A 262 -7.51 -0.01 2.46
CA CYS A 262 -8.00 -0.18 1.10
C CYS A 262 -9.14 -1.21 1.00
N ASN A 263 -8.97 -2.39 1.61
CA ASN A 263 -9.92 -3.51 1.47
C ASN A 263 -11.30 -3.25 2.07
N HIS A 264 -11.38 -2.37 3.07
CA HIS A 264 -12.64 -2.00 3.74
C HIS A 264 -13.28 -0.75 3.15
N PHE A 265 -12.68 -0.11 2.14
CA PHE A 265 -13.21 1.08 1.48
C PHE A 265 -14.61 0.84 0.91
N SER A 266 -14.76 -0.08 -0.04
CA SER A 266 -16.00 -0.25 -0.80
C SER A 266 -17.19 -0.59 0.10
N SER A 267 -17.02 -1.52 1.05
CA SER A 267 -18.09 -1.87 1.98
C SER A 267 -18.45 -0.72 2.92
N THR A 268 -17.45 0.02 3.41
CA THR A 268 -17.72 1.16 4.30
C THR A 268 -18.37 2.33 3.56
N PHE A 269 -18.00 2.55 2.30
CA PHE A 269 -18.63 3.56 1.46
C PHE A 269 -20.11 3.21 1.17
N GLU A 270 -20.39 1.95 0.84
CA GLU A 270 -21.76 1.46 0.65
C GLU A 270 -22.60 1.61 1.93
N ASP A 271 -22.06 1.19 3.08
CA ASP A 271 -22.71 1.35 4.39
C ASP A 271 -23.00 2.83 4.70
N ALA A 272 -22.05 3.71 4.39
CA ALA A 272 -22.21 5.16 4.57
C ALA A 272 -23.28 5.75 3.65
N LEU A 273 -23.29 5.35 2.38
CA LEU A 273 -24.29 5.80 1.41
C LEU A 273 -25.70 5.40 1.86
N VAL A 274 -25.87 4.15 2.31
CA VAL A 274 -27.15 3.66 2.85
C VAL A 274 -27.55 4.45 4.09
N LYS A 275 -26.62 4.68 5.03
CA LYS A 275 -26.88 5.46 6.25
C LYS A 275 -27.31 6.89 5.93
N THR A 276 -26.62 7.57 5.02
CA THR A 276 -26.96 8.93 4.60
C THR A 276 -28.30 8.98 3.87
N MET A 277 -28.57 8.01 2.99
CA MET A 277 -29.85 7.89 2.28
C MET A 277 -31.04 7.71 3.25
N LEU A 278 -30.88 6.88 4.28
CA LEU A 278 -31.90 6.73 5.33
C LEU A 278 -32.11 8.04 6.09
N GLY A 279 -31.02 8.74 6.45
CA GLY A 279 -31.09 10.04 7.12
C GLY A 279 -31.84 11.11 6.31
N TYR A 280 -31.62 11.19 5.00
CA TYR A 280 -32.37 12.11 4.13
C TYR A 280 -33.83 11.71 3.94
N ARG A 281 -34.13 10.41 3.90
CA ARG A 281 -35.50 9.90 3.79
C ARG A 281 -36.34 10.27 5.02
N GLU A 282 -35.73 10.27 6.20
CA GLU A 282 -36.39 10.62 7.46
C GLU A 282 -36.59 12.14 7.62
N ALA A 283 -35.76 12.96 6.97
CA ALA A 283 -35.91 14.41 6.95
C ALA A 283 -37.02 14.84 5.98
N SER A 284 -38.01 15.59 6.46
CA SER A 284 -39.18 15.97 5.67
C SER A 284 -38.87 16.91 4.48
N ASP A 285 -37.71 17.56 4.48
CA ASP A 285 -37.31 18.58 3.51
C ASP A 285 -36.17 18.17 2.56
N LYS A 286 -35.60 16.95 2.69
CA LYS A 286 -34.39 16.52 1.94
C LYS A 286 -34.64 15.51 0.81
N HIS A 287 -35.71 15.73 0.04
CA HIS A 287 -36.11 14.79 -1.01
C HIS A 287 -35.13 14.81 -2.21
N ASP A 288 -34.63 15.98 -2.57
CA ASP A 288 -33.70 16.13 -3.71
C ASP A 288 -32.35 15.47 -3.41
N GLU A 289 -31.85 15.60 -2.18
CA GLU A 289 -30.64 14.94 -1.68
C GLU A 289 -30.80 13.41 -1.66
N TYR A 290 -31.96 12.90 -1.22
CA TYR A 290 -32.26 11.47 -1.25
C TYR A 290 -32.18 10.90 -2.67
N TYR A 291 -32.76 11.58 -3.66
CA TYR A 291 -32.66 11.13 -5.05
C TYR A 291 -31.23 11.29 -5.60
N ALA A 292 -30.50 12.33 -5.21
CA ALA A 292 -29.12 12.54 -5.60
C ALA A 292 -28.19 11.40 -5.11
N CYS A 293 -28.49 10.75 -3.97
CA CYS A 293 -27.74 9.56 -3.50
C CYS A 293 -27.65 8.43 -4.54
N THR A 294 -28.66 8.31 -5.43
CA THR A 294 -28.64 7.27 -6.48
C THR A 294 -27.59 7.50 -7.57
N GLU A 295 -27.09 8.74 -7.69
CA GLU A 295 -26.08 9.15 -8.66
C GLU A 295 -24.66 9.22 -8.04
N VAL A 296 -24.53 8.96 -6.73
CA VAL A 296 -23.26 9.03 -6.01
C VAL A 296 -22.38 7.82 -6.36
N MET A 297 -21.18 8.11 -6.84
CA MET A 297 -20.15 7.11 -7.09
C MET A 297 -19.13 7.05 -5.94
N PRO A 298 -18.46 5.90 -5.74
CA PRO A 298 -17.40 5.76 -4.73
C PRO A 298 -16.31 6.83 -4.86
N ASN A 299 -16.13 7.62 -3.80
CA ASN A 299 -15.11 8.67 -3.73
C ASN A 299 -13.96 8.25 -2.81
N THR A 300 -12.76 8.07 -3.37
CA THR A 300 -11.58 7.64 -2.62
C THR A 300 -10.88 8.76 -1.85
N GLN A 301 -11.22 10.04 -2.07
CA GLN A 301 -10.50 11.19 -1.51
C GLN A 301 -10.39 11.16 0.03
N PHE A 302 -11.43 10.70 0.73
CA PHE A 302 -11.39 10.65 2.19
C PHE A 302 -10.35 9.65 2.73
N LEU A 303 -9.94 8.67 1.91
CA LEU A 303 -8.89 7.70 2.28
C LEU A 303 -7.55 8.37 2.58
N GLU A 304 -7.24 9.52 1.98
CA GLU A 304 -5.99 10.27 2.29
C GLU A 304 -5.90 10.57 3.79
N SER A 305 -7.01 11.05 4.36
CA SER A 305 -7.10 11.35 5.80
C SER A 305 -7.18 10.09 6.66
N MET A 306 -7.72 9.00 6.13
CA MET A 306 -7.79 7.72 6.84
C MET A 306 -6.41 7.09 7.01
N VAL A 307 -5.56 7.15 5.98
CA VAL A 307 -4.17 6.69 6.05
C VAL A 307 -3.43 7.40 7.18
N GLU A 308 -3.48 8.74 7.21
CA GLU A 308 -2.83 9.54 8.23
C GLU A 308 -3.30 9.19 9.66
N GLN A 309 -4.61 8.97 9.85
CA GLN A 309 -5.19 8.74 11.17
C GLN A 309 -5.11 7.29 11.68
N LEU A 310 -5.03 6.30 10.77
CA LEU A 310 -5.17 4.88 11.10
C LEU A 310 -3.90 4.05 10.92
N GLU A 311 -3.01 4.39 9.99
CA GLU A 311 -1.89 3.52 9.59
C GLU A 311 -1.07 3.01 10.78
N LEU A 312 -0.59 3.90 11.65
CA LEU A 312 0.23 3.53 12.81
C LEU A 312 -0.59 2.87 13.94
N LYS A 313 -1.87 3.22 14.09
CA LYS A 313 -2.76 2.59 15.08
C LYS A 313 -3.04 1.14 14.71
N LEU A 314 -3.34 0.89 13.43
CA LEU A 314 -3.54 -0.43 12.88
C LEU A 314 -2.24 -1.25 12.92
N LEU A 315 -1.09 -0.62 12.68
CA LEU A 315 0.21 -1.28 12.85
C LEU A 315 0.40 -1.75 14.30
N LYS A 316 0.12 -0.88 15.28
CA LYS A 316 0.18 -1.24 16.70
C LYS A 316 -0.71 -2.44 17.01
N ASN A 317 -1.99 -2.37 16.62
CA ASN A 317 -2.97 -3.43 16.86
C ASN A 317 -2.53 -4.75 16.22
N LEU A 318 -2.01 -4.71 14.99
CA LEU A 318 -1.48 -5.90 14.28
C LEU A 318 -0.29 -6.51 15.03
N VAL A 319 0.67 -5.69 15.44
CA VAL A 319 1.88 -6.15 16.13
C VAL A 319 1.58 -6.71 17.51
N GLU A 320 0.59 -6.15 18.21
CA GLU A 320 0.13 -6.64 19.51
C GLU A 320 -0.72 -7.90 19.38
N PHE A 321 -1.44 -8.07 18.27
CA PHE A 321 -2.25 -9.26 17.98
C PHE A 321 -1.39 -10.51 17.67
N ILE A 322 -0.23 -10.34 17.03
CA ILE A 322 0.66 -11.46 16.72
C ILE A 322 1.26 -12.02 18.01
N ASP A 323 1.11 -13.33 18.23
CA ASP A 323 1.74 -14.03 19.35
C ASP A 323 3.23 -14.27 19.06
N TRP A 324 4.08 -13.35 19.51
CA TRP A 324 5.52 -13.36 19.22
C TRP A 324 6.29 -14.36 20.10
N SER A 325 7.01 -15.28 19.47
CA SER A 325 7.93 -16.16 20.18
C SER A 325 9.10 -15.36 20.79
N PRO A 326 9.75 -15.84 21.86
CA PRO A 326 10.91 -15.17 22.46
C PRO A 326 12.03 -14.87 21.45
N GLY A 327 12.20 -15.77 20.48
CA GLY A 327 13.19 -15.62 19.41
C GLY A 327 12.91 -14.47 18.43
N ASN A 328 11.65 -14.04 18.30
CA ASN A 328 11.22 -13.03 17.33
C ASN A 328 10.86 -11.67 17.96
N GLN A 329 11.10 -11.48 19.26
CA GLN A 329 10.79 -10.22 19.95
C GLN A 329 11.51 -9.01 19.35
N PHE A 330 12.65 -9.22 18.68
CA PHE A 330 13.36 -8.15 17.98
C PHE A 330 12.55 -7.58 16.80
N ILE A 331 11.71 -8.39 16.15
CA ILE A 331 10.80 -7.96 15.06
C ILE A 331 9.70 -7.09 15.64
N LYS A 332 9.04 -7.57 16.72
CA LYS A 332 8.05 -6.81 17.47
C LYS A 332 8.59 -5.44 17.90
N ARG A 333 9.77 -5.43 18.51
CA ARG A 333 10.44 -4.21 18.99
C ARG A 333 10.71 -3.23 17.85
N ALA A 334 11.26 -3.69 16.72
CA ALA A 334 11.56 -2.84 15.58
C ALA A 334 10.32 -2.14 15.00
N LEU A 335 9.17 -2.82 14.96
CA LEU A 335 7.90 -2.25 14.50
C LEU A 335 7.33 -1.25 15.53
N LEU A 336 7.39 -1.58 16.82
CA LEU A 336 6.92 -0.68 17.89
C LEU A 336 7.80 0.56 18.06
N GLU A 337 9.09 0.49 17.71
CA GLU A 337 9.98 1.65 17.67
C GLU A 337 9.47 2.75 16.72
N GLU A 338 8.80 2.36 15.62
CA GLU A 338 8.16 3.32 14.72
C GLU A 338 6.81 3.81 15.26
N VAL A 339 5.97 2.91 15.78
CA VAL A 339 4.67 3.26 16.39
C VAL A 339 4.84 4.28 17.52
N ASN A 340 5.89 4.14 18.32
CA ASN A 340 6.18 5.01 19.46
C ASN A 340 7.03 6.24 19.10
N ASP A 341 7.25 6.50 17.81
CA ASP A 341 8.05 7.62 17.30
C ASP A 341 9.45 7.74 17.96
N ILE A 342 10.11 6.60 18.19
CA ILE A 342 11.44 6.59 18.80
C ILE A 342 12.44 7.21 17.80
N PRO A 343 13.33 8.14 18.22
CA PRO A 343 14.34 8.73 17.32
C PRO A 343 15.23 7.66 16.69
N VAL A 344 15.56 7.81 15.39
CA VAL A 344 16.29 6.76 14.63
C VAL A 344 17.63 6.35 15.26
N LEU A 345 18.29 7.29 15.94
CA LEU A 345 19.58 7.05 16.61
C LEU A 345 19.46 6.17 17.85
N GLU A 346 18.26 6.07 18.44
CA GLU A 346 17.95 5.26 19.62
C GLU A 346 17.31 3.92 19.26
N ARG A 347 16.94 3.73 17.98
CA ARG A 347 16.35 2.49 17.48
C ARG A 347 17.35 1.36 17.42
N THR A 348 16.83 0.14 17.47
CA THR A 348 17.61 -1.04 17.11
C THR A 348 18.07 -0.98 15.65
N VAL A 349 19.09 -1.77 15.30
CA VAL A 349 19.56 -1.92 13.91
C VAL A 349 18.40 -2.27 12.96
N TYR A 350 17.47 -3.12 13.41
CA TYR A 350 16.27 -3.50 12.65
C TYR A 350 15.29 -2.34 12.49
N GLY A 351 14.98 -1.60 13.57
CA GLY A 351 14.07 -0.45 13.51
C GLY A 351 14.64 0.72 12.69
N ALA A 352 15.95 0.95 12.77
CA ALA A 352 16.65 1.93 11.95
C ALA A 352 16.66 1.55 10.45
N ALA A 353 16.94 0.29 10.13
CA ALA A 353 16.88 -0.19 8.74
C ALA A 353 15.47 -0.11 8.15
N LEU A 354 14.44 -0.42 8.95
CA LEU A 354 13.03 -0.29 8.54
C LEU A 354 12.66 1.18 8.27
N ALA A 355 13.07 2.10 9.15
CA ALA A 355 12.83 3.53 8.98
C ALA A 355 13.46 4.06 7.68
N GLN A 356 14.71 3.67 7.40
CA GLN A 356 15.39 4.01 6.15
C GLN A 356 14.69 3.38 4.94
N GLY A 357 14.28 2.12 5.03
CA GLY A 357 13.57 1.41 3.96
C GLY A 357 12.24 2.08 3.58
N ARG A 358 11.44 2.48 4.58
CA ARG A 358 10.19 3.21 4.35
C ARG A 358 10.43 4.58 3.72
N LYS A 359 11.35 5.38 4.28
CA LYS A 359 11.68 6.71 3.74
C LYS A 359 12.18 6.65 2.31
N TYR A 360 12.98 5.63 1.98
CA TYR A 360 13.41 5.38 0.61
C TYR A 360 12.23 5.02 -0.30
N SER A 361 11.34 4.13 0.13
CA SER A 361 10.17 3.71 -0.66
C SER A 361 9.24 4.89 -1.02
N VAL A 362 8.97 5.78 -0.06
CA VAL A 362 8.22 7.01 -0.30
C VAL A 362 8.94 7.95 -1.27
N PHE A 363 10.25 8.12 -1.09
CA PHE A 363 11.07 8.93 -2.00
C PHE A 363 11.02 8.37 -3.43
N GLU A 364 11.28 7.07 -3.62
CA GLU A 364 11.28 6.43 -4.94
C GLU A 364 9.92 6.56 -5.65
N ALA A 365 8.81 6.34 -4.93
CA ALA A 365 7.47 6.49 -5.48
C ALA A 365 7.18 7.91 -6.01
N LEU A 366 7.52 8.93 -5.20
CA LEU A 366 7.31 10.32 -5.55
C LEU A 366 8.29 10.81 -6.62
N ASP A 367 9.56 10.36 -6.58
CA ASP A 367 10.60 10.73 -7.53
C ASP A 367 10.28 10.16 -8.93
N ASN A 368 9.86 8.89 -9.01
CA ASN A 368 9.43 8.25 -10.26
C ASN A 368 8.18 8.91 -10.89
N SER A 369 7.42 9.67 -10.11
CA SER A 369 6.23 10.39 -10.57
C SER A 369 6.49 11.90 -10.71
N GLU A 370 7.75 12.35 -10.60
CA GLU A 370 8.16 13.76 -10.65
C GLU A 370 7.49 14.66 -9.59
N LEU A 371 7.01 14.07 -8.49
CA LEU A 371 6.34 14.77 -7.40
C LEU A 371 7.28 15.09 -6.23
N PHE A 372 8.48 14.52 -6.20
CA PHE A 372 9.43 14.78 -5.13
C PHE A 372 10.19 16.10 -5.37
N ASN A 373 10.14 17.01 -4.39
CA ASN A 373 10.95 18.22 -4.47
C ASN A 373 12.41 17.90 -4.14
N VAL A 374 13.31 17.99 -5.13
CA VAL A 374 14.74 17.69 -4.97
C VAL A 374 15.38 18.46 -3.81
N LYS A 375 14.94 19.70 -3.53
CA LYS A 375 15.45 20.50 -2.40
C LYS A 375 15.11 19.90 -1.03
N HIS A 376 14.07 19.08 -0.96
CA HIS A 376 13.66 18.39 0.27
C HIS A 376 14.51 17.14 0.54
N ARG A 377 15.25 16.61 -0.44
CA ARG A 377 15.99 15.33 -0.32
C ARG A 377 16.93 15.30 0.91
N PRO A 378 17.80 16.30 1.16
CA PRO A 378 18.70 16.25 2.31
C PRO A 378 17.95 16.26 3.65
N TYR A 379 16.87 17.03 3.75
CA TYR A 379 16.04 17.16 4.95
C TYR A 379 15.13 15.95 5.18
N TRP A 380 14.71 15.27 4.12
CA TRP A 380 13.93 14.04 4.21
C TRP A 380 14.76 12.88 4.76
N PHE A 381 16.00 12.75 4.30
CA PHE A 381 16.89 11.65 4.70
C PHE A 381 17.71 11.93 5.96
N SER A 382 17.80 13.20 6.40
CA SER A 382 18.43 13.56 7.68
C SER A 382 17.71 12.90 8.87
N THR A 383 16.38 12.77 8.82
CA THR A 383 15.56 12.19 9.90
C THR A 383 15.85 10.72 10.13
N VAL A 384 16.39 10.02 9.12
CA VAL A 384 16.77 8.60 9.18
C VAL A 384 18.27 8.37 9.06
N GLN A 385 19.07 9.43 9.13
CA GLN A 385 20.55 9.38 9.11
C GLN A 385 21.09 8.60 7.91
N MET A 386 20.45 8.74 6.74
CA MET A 386 20.83 8.04 5.52
C MET A 386 21.72 8.91 4.64
N SER A 387 22.82 8.35 4.13
CA SER A 387 23.79 9.09 3.31
C SER A 387 23.36 9.16 1.84
N ILE A 388 23.80 10.19 1.11
CA ILE A 388 23.47 10.37 -0.33
C ILE A 388 24.00 9.20 -1.16
N ALA A 389 25.25 8.78 -0.94
CA ALA A 389 25.86 7.64 -1.64
C ALA A 389 25.06 6.35 -1.45
N THR A 390 24.47 6.15 -0.27
CA THR A 390 23.58 5.01 -0.02
C THR A 390 22.30 5.07 -0.84
N ILE A 391 21.72 6.27 -1.00
CA ILE A 391 20.48 6.44 -1.77
C ILE A 391 20.74 6.14 -3.25
N GLU A 392 21.84 6.65 -3.80
CA GLU A 392 22.26 6.38 -5.19
C GLU A 392 22.46 4.88 -5.42
N GLN A 393 23.16 4.20 -4.51
CA GLN A 393 23.35 2.75 -4.58
C GLN A 393 22.02 1.97 -4.54
N MET A 394 21.01 2.48 -3.84
CA MET A 394 19.70 1.84 -3.77
C MET A 394 18.88 2.07 -5.05
N GLN A 395 18.98 3.25 -5.66
CA GLN A 395 18.34 3.55 -6.94
C GLN A 395 18.84 2.61 -8.04
N ASP A 396 20.15 2.35 -8.08
CA ASP A 396 20.76 1.45 -9.08
C ASP A 396 20.27 -0.02 -8.98
N LYS A 397 19.79 -0.44 -7.80
CA LYS A 397 19.39 -1.84 -7.54
C LYS A 397 17.96 -2.17 -7.98
N GLY A 398 17.15 -1.20 -8.38
CA GLY A 398 15.78 -1.43 -8.86
C GLY A 398 14.90 -2.17 -7.85
N LEU A 399 14.65 -1.57 -6.69
CA LEU A 399 14.08 -2.24 -5.51
C LEU A 399 12.60 -2.64 -5.64
N GLY A 400 11.93 -2.16 -6.66
CA GLY A 400 10.59 -2.57 -7.04
C GLY A 400 10.48 -3.97 -7.64
N LYS A 401 11.63 -4.61 -7.94
CA LYS A 401 11.69 -5.95 -8.52
C LYS A 401 12.24 -6.98 -7.54
N LEU A 402 11.91 -8.24 -7.79
CA LEU A 402 12.47 -9.37 -7.07
C LEU A 402 14.00 -9.38 -7.18
N THR A 403 14.66 -9.11 -6.06
CA THR A 403 16.12 -9.22 -5.89
C THR A 403 16.50 -10.67 -5.53
N VAL A 404 16.05 -11.60 -6.37
CA VAL A 404 16.26 -13.04 -6.21
C VAL A 404 17.42 -13.45 -7.11
N ASN A 405 18.49 -13.97 -6.50
CA ASN A 405 19.53 -14.67 -7.25
C ASN A 405 19.10 -16.14 -7.32
N MET A 406 18.55 -16.58 -8.45
CA MET A 406 18.18 -18.00 -8.68
C MET A 406 19.28 -18.77 -9.37
#